data_AF-Q762J4-F1
#
_entry.id   AF-Q762J4-F1
#
_cell.length_a   1.000
_cell.length_b   1.000
_cell.length_c   1.000
_cell.angle_alpha   90.00
_cell.angle_beta   90.00
_cell.angle_gamma   90.00
#
_symmetry.space_group_name_H-M   'P 1'
#
loop_
_entity.id
_entity.type
_entity.pdbx_description
1 polymer ?
#
loop_
_entity_poly.entity_id
_entity_poly.type
_entity_poly.pdbx_seq_one_letter_code
_entity_poly.pdbx_strand_id
1 'polypeptide(L)' 'VFTLKPLEFGKPNTLVCFVSNLFPPALTVTWEHHSAPVEGIGPTFVSATDDLSFQAFSYLNFTPTPSDLFSCVVTHELDG' A
#
# COMPACT_ATOMS: atom_id res chain seq x y z
N VAL A 1 -0.53 -6.74 0.43
CA VAL A 1 -1.72 -5.89 0.69
C VAL A 1 -2.69 -6.66 1.56
N PHE A 2 -3.24 -6.04 2.61
CA PHE A 2 -4.24 -6.64 3.49
C PHE A 2 -5.19 -5.58 4.05
N THR A 3 -6.32 -5.97 4.64
CA THR A 3 -7.24 -5.04 5.30
C THR A 3 -6.86 -4.81 6.76
N LEU A 4 -6.98 -3.56 7.22
CA LEU A 4 -6.68 -3.18 8.60
C LEU A 4 -7.65 -3.79 9.62
N LYS A 5 -8.90 -4.01 9.21
CA LYS A 5 -9.95 -4.70 9.98
C LYS A 5 -10.44 -5.93 9.21
N PRO A 6 -11.12 -6.89 9.86
CA PRO A 6 -11.79 -7.99 9.17
C PRO A 6 -12.64 -7.49 8.00
N LEU A 7 -12.60 -8.21 6.87
CA LEU A 7 -13.30 -7.83 5.67
C LEU A 7 -14.82 -7.99 5.86
N GLU A 8 -15.55 -6.88 5.73
CA GLU A 8 -17.01 -6.86 5.75
C GLU A 8 -17.51 -6.00 4.58
N PHE A 9 -18.19 -6.61 3.61
CA PHE A 9 -18.69 -5.90 2.43
C PHE A 9 -19.67 -4.78 2.81
N GLY A 10 -19.53 -3.63 2.16
CA GLY A 10 -20.37 -2.45 2.42
C GLY A 10 -20.03 -1.67 3.70
N LYS A 11 -19.01 -2.06 4.47
CA LYS A 11 -18.55 -1.29 5.64
C LYS A 11 -17.17 -0.66 5.41
N PRO A 12 -16.95 0.62 5.80
CA PRO A 12 -15.67 1.28 5.62
C PRO A 12 -14.49 0.51 6.22
N ASN A 13 -13.40 0.42 5.48
CA ASN A 13 -12.16 -0.24 5.90
C ASN A 13 -10.96 0.48 5.27
N THR A 14 -9.75 0.00 5.57
CA THR A 14 -8.50 0.54 5.06
C THR A 14 -7.65 -0.62 4.54
N LEU A 15 -7.20 -0.53 3.29
CA LEU A 15 -6.14 -1.39 2.76
C LEU A 15 -4.79 -0.87 3.24
N VAL A 16 -3.92 -1.82 3.59
CA VAL A 16 -2.55 -1.58 4.01
C VAL A 16 -1.64 -2.26 2.99
N CYS A 17 -0.75 -1.47 2.39
CA CYS A 17 0.38 -1.98 1.63
C CYS A 17 1.62 -1.93 2.51
N PHE A 18 2.10 -3.10 2.91
CA PHE A 18 3.35 -3.27 3.63
C PHE A 18 4.45 -3.66 2.64
N VAL A 19 5.56 -2.93 2.68
CA VAL A 19 6.77 -3.18 1.92
C VAL A 19 7.89 -3.47 2.91
N SER A 20 8.60 -4.58 2.73
CA SER A 20 9.73 -4.99 3.55
C SER A 20 10.99 -5.14 2.70
N ASN A 21 12.15 -5.29 3.35
CA ASN A 21 13.43 -5.50 2.67
C ASN A 21 13.75 -4.39 1.65
N LEU A 22 13.44 -3.15 2.01
CA LEU A 22 13.66 -1.98 1.17
C LEU A 22 15.06 -1.43 1.42
N PHE A 23 15.91 -1.39 0.39
CA PHE A 23 17.21 -0.73 0.46
C PHE A 23 17.70 -0.28 -0.92
N PRO A 24 18.16 0.98 -1.10
CA PRO A 24 18.07 2.11 -0.17
C PRO A 24 16.60 2.56 0.04
N PRO A 25 16.32 3.43 1.02
CA PRO A 25 14.95 3.81 1.42
C PRO A 25 14.28 4.81 0.47
N ALA A 26 14.32 4.55 -0.84
CA ALA A 26 13.70 5.38 -1.86
C ALA A 26 12.71 4.54 -2.67
N LEU A 27 11.41 4.83 -2.52
CA LEU A 27 10.33 4.20 -3.28
C LEU A 27 9.18 5.18 -3.50
N THR A 28 8.39 4.88 -4.53
CA THR A 28 7.04 5.41 -4.71
C THR A 28 6.03 4.27 -4.59
N VAL A 29 4.92 4.52 -3.88
CA VAL A 29 3.79 3.58 -3.78
C VAL A 29 2.56 4.23 -4.36
N THR A 30 1.94 3.57 -5.34
CA THR A 30 0.65 3.96 -5.90
C THR A 30 -0.38 2.86 -5.70
N TRP A 31 -1.66 3.21 -5.79
CA TRP A 31 -2.76 2.27 -5.72
C TRP A 31 -3.56 2.27 -7.01
N GLU A 32 -4.05 1.09 -7.37
CA GLU A 32 -4.97 0.91 -8.48
C GLU A 32 -6.24 0.21 -8.00
N HIS A 33 -7.39 0.59 -8.57
CA HIS A 33 -8.67 -0.10 -8.46
C HIS A 33 -9.10 -0.51 -9.85
N HIS A 34 -9.21 -1.82 -10.11
CA HIS A 34 -9.46 -2.36 -11.45
C HIS A 34 -8.50 -1.82 -12.52
N SER A 35 -7.20 -1.79 -12.21
CA SER A 35 -6.14 -1.25 -13.08
C SER A 35 -6.23 0.24 -13.39
N ALA A 36 -7.15 0.98 -12.75
CA ALA A 36 -7.20 2.43 -12.83
C ALA A 36 -6.54 3.07 -11.60
N PRO A 37 -5.75 4.15 -11.76
CA PRO A 37 -5.08 4.80 -10.64
C PRO A 37 -6.11 5.40 -9.66
N VAL A 38 -5.79 5.31 -8.37
CA VAL A 38 -6.60 5.89 -7.29
C VAL A 38 -5.95 7.18 -6.80
N GLU A 39 -6.74 8.24 -6.72
CA GLU A 39 -6.30 9.55 -6.23
C GLU A 39 -6.52 9.72 -4.72
N GLY A 40 -5.86 10.70 -4.11
CA GLY A 40 -6.09 11.06 -2.70
C GLY A 40 -5.52 10.08 -1.68
N ILE A 41 -4.51 9.30 -2.08
CA ILE A 41 -3.76 8.41 -1.19
C ILE A 41 -2.93 9.25 -0.21
N GLY A 42 -2.90 8.85 1.06
CA GLY A 42 -2.03 9.47 2.07
C GLY A 42 -0.53 9.24 1.78
N PRO A 43 0.37 9.89 2.55
CA PRO A 43 1.80 9.68 2.37
C PRO A 43 2.20 8.21 2.67
N THR A 44 3.30 7.78 2.05
CA THR A 44 3.95 6.52 2.40
C THR A 44 4.90 6.76 3.58
N PHE A 45 4.78 5.94 4.62
CA PHE A 45 5.59 6.03 5.83
C PHE A 45 6.73 5.02 5.77
N VAL A 46 7.97 5.50 5.77
CA VAL A 46 9.18 4.67 5.76
C VAL A 46 9.81 4.67 7.15
N SER A 47 10.27 3.50 7.61
CA SER A 47 10.95 3.34 8.90
C SER A 47 12.09 2.33 8.78
N ALA A 48 13.15 2.54 9.56
CA ALA A 48 14.27 1.59 9.65
C ALA A 48 13.85 0.35 10.46
N THR A 49 14.45 -0.79 10.13
CA THR A 49 14.30 -2.06 10.86
C THR A 49 15.61 -2.45 11.54
N ASP A 50 15.55 -3.37 12.50
CA ASP A 50 16.72 -3.78 13.31
C ASP A 50 17.82 -4.47 12.49
N ASP A 51 17.48 -5.02 11.33
CA ASP A 51 18.38 -5.73 10.41
C ASP A 51 19.09 -4.80 9.40
N LEU A 52 19.20 -3.50 9.71
CA LEU A 52 19.80 -2.47 8.85
C LEU A 52 19.11 -2.31 7.49
N SER A 53 17.84 -2.72 7.40
CA SER A 53 16.97 -2.51 6.25
C SER A 53 15.92 -1.43 6.54
N PHE A 54 14.98 -1.26 5.61
CA PHE A 54 13.82 -0.40 5.79
C PHE A 54 12.53 -1.15 5.45
N GLN A 55 11.45 -0.62 6.00
CA GLN A 55 10.09 -1.02 5.67
C GLN A 55 9.23 0.21 5.41
N ALA A 56 8.18 0.04 4.60
CA ALA A 56 7.24 1.10 4.29
C ALA A 56 5.79 0.66 4.42
N PHE A 57 4.93 1.61 4.78
CA PHE A 57 3.48 1.43 4.85
C PHE A 57 2.76 2.52 4.05
N SER A 58 1.84 2.11 3.18
CA SER A 58 0.87 2.98 2.52
C SER A 58 -0.55 2.52 2.83
N TYR A 59 -1.49 3.46 2.87
CA TYR A 59 -2.85 3.24 3.34
C TYR A 59 -3.86 3.78 2.34
N LEU A 60 -4.89 3.00 2.03
CA LEU A 60 -6.00 3.40 1.18
C LEU A 60 -7.33 3.12 1.88
N ASN A 61 -8.11 4.17 2.15
CA ASN A 61 -9.47 4.02 2.66
C ASN A 61 -10.41 3.58 1.53
N PHE A 62 -11.26 2.60 1.81
CA PHE A 62 -12.20 2.07 0.83
C PHE A 62 -13.44 1.48 1.51
N THR A 63 -14.48 1.21 0.73
CA THR A 63 -15.63 0.41 1.17
C THR A 63 -15.71 -0.82 0.25
N PRO A 64 -15.37 -2.03 0.76
CA PRO A 64 -15.22 -3.23 -0.05
C PRO A 64 -16.54 -3.66 -0.69
N THR A 65 -16.45 -4.05 -1.95
CA THR A 65 -17.47 -4.76 -2.71
C THR A 65 -16.97 -6.14 -3.15
N PRO A 66 -17.86 -7.12 -3.44
CA PRO A 66 -17.45 -8.46 -3.85
C PRO A 66 -16.63 -8.52 -5.14
N SER A 67 -16.74 -7.51 -6.01
CA SER A 67 -16.02 -7.44 -7.28
C SER A 67 -14.71 -6.69 -7.19
N ASP A 68 -14.43 -5.99 -6.10
CA ASP A 68 -13.28 -5.08 -6.03
C ASP A 68 -11.95 -5.81 -6.21
N LEU A 69 -11.11 -5.26 -7.08
CA LEU A 69 -9.72 -5.67 -7.23
C LEU A 69 -8.82 -4.45 -7.03
N PHE A 70 -8.00 -4.48 -5.97
CA PHE A 70 -7.04 -3.44 -5.68
C PHE A 70 -5.61 -3.95 -5.81
N SER A 71 -4.74 -3.12 -6.39
CA SER A 71 -3.31 -3.36 -6.47
C SER A 71 -2.56 -2.27 -5.73
N CYS A 72 -1.50 -2.65 -5.01
CA CYS A 72 -0.47 -1.71 -4.56
C CYS A 72 0.72 -1.89 -5.49
N VAL A 73 1.10 -0.82 -6.19
CA VAL A 73 2.24 -0.82 -7.11
C VAL A 73 3.39 -0.12 -6.40
N VAL A 74 4.52 -0.82 -6.31
CA VAL A 74 5.72 -0.35 -5.62
C VAL A 74 6.81 -0.17 -6.67
N THR A 75 7.30 1.06 -6.80
CA THR A 75 8.44 1.39 -7.65
C THR A 75 9.63 1.68 -6.77
N HIS A 76 10.69 0.87 -6.88
CA HIS A 76 11.97 1.18 -6.25
C HIS A 76 12.68 2.22 -7.11
N GLU A 77 13.06 3.35 -6.52
CA GLU A 77 13.59 4.49 -7.29
C GLU A 77 14.97 4.21 -7.92
N LEU A 78 15.61 3.08 -7.59
CA LEU A 78 16.86 2.63 -8.21
C LEU A 78 16.68 1.70 -9.41
N ASP A 79 15.49 1.17 -9.65
CA ASP A 79 15.22 0.25 -10.78
C ASP A 79 14.97 0.98 -12.11
N GLY A 80 15.34 2.27 -12.17
CA GLY A 80 15.23 3.15 -13.35
C GLY A 80 16.37 3.02 -14.35
#